data_AF-A0A2D7X1C8-F1
#
_entry.id   AF-A0A2D7X1C8-F1
#
_cell.length_a   1.000
_cell.length_b   1.000
_cell.length_c   1.000
_cell.angle_alpha   90.00
_cell.angle_beta   90.00
_cell.angle_gamma   90.00
#
_symmetry.space_group_name_H-M   'P 1'
#
loop_
_entity.id
_entity.type
_entity.pdbx_description
1 polymer ?
#
loop_
_entity_poly.entity_id
_entity_poly.type
_entity_poly.pdbx_seq_one_letter_code
_entity_poly.pdbx_strand_id
1 'polypeptide(L)'
;MIEMNMIKDKKKPVEFRKVMDEELPPIIITMNENDEPKMVLNMYHRIWISLHRKTIAGIINVFPEKIDEILDDFLGEQRANEKMDWD
;
A
#
# COMPACT_ATOMS: atom_id res chain seq x y z
N MET A 1 -33.90 -7.76 17.48
CA MET A 1 -32.76 -6.84 17.61
C MET A 1 -31.50 -7.68 17.51
N ILE A 2 -30.92 -7.76 16.32
CA ILE A 2 -29.63 -8.41 16.13
C ILE A 2 -28.59 -7.35 16.46
N GLU A 3 -27.80 -7.62 17.49
CA GLU A 3 -26.69 -6.80 17.94
C GLU A 3 -25.68 -6.75 16.80
N MET A 4 -25.74 -5.67 16.00
CA MET A 4 -24.83 -5.40 14.91
C MET A 4 -23.50 -5.02 15.56
N ASN A 5 -22.73 -6.04 15.93
CA ASN A 5 -21.40 -5.89 16.48
C ASN A 5 -20.56 -5.19 15.42
N MET A 6 -20.42 -3.89 15.61
CA MET A 6 -19.39 -3.07 15.00
C MET A 6 -18.07 -3.78 15.27
N ILE A 7 -17.59 -4.58 14.31
CA ILE A 7 -16.20 -4.96 14.24
C ILE A 7 -15.49 -3.64 14.06
N LYS A 8 -15.10 -3.02 15.18
CA LYS A 8 -14.10 -1.96 15.18
C LYS A 8 -12.93 -2.57 14.41
N ASP A 9 -12.69 -2.09 13.20
CA ASP A 9 -11.51 -2.41 12.40
C ASP A 9 -10.29 -2.21 13.29
N LYS A 10 -9.87 -3.26 13.97
CA LYS A 10 -8.56 -3.30 14.59
C LYS A 10 -7.62 -3.34 13.40
N LYS A 11 -7.14 -2.18 12.96
CA LYS A 11 -6.08 -2.05 11.95
C LYS A 11 -5.07 -3.15 12.24
N LYS A 12 -5.01 -4.16 11.37
CA LYS A 12 -4.00 -5.21 11.52
C LYS A 12 -2.64 -4.51 11.54
N PRO A 13 -1.80 -4.77 12.54
CA PRO A 13 -0.49 -4.13 12.59
C PRO A 13 0.30 -4.55 11.35
N VAL A 14 0.72 -3.57 10.55
CA VAL A 14 1.58 -3.81 9.37
C VAL A 14 2.94 -4.29 9.86
N GLU A 15 3.45 -5.36 9.25
CA GLU A 15 4.79 -5.86 9.53
C GLU A 15 5.84 -4.86 9.00
N PHE A 16 6.84 -4.54 9.84
CA PHE A 16 7.98 -3.70 9.45
C PHE A 16 9.27 -4.51 9.48
N ARG A 17 9.99 -4.54 8.36
CA ARG A 17 11.30 -5.17 8.25
C ARG A 17 12.38 -4.16 7.90
N LYS A 18 13.56 -4.28 8.52
CA LYS A 18 14.74 -3.51 8.15
C LYS A 18 15.67 -4.37 7.29
N VAL A 19 16.26 -3.75 6.28
CA VAL A 19 17.29 -4.35 5.43
C VAL A 19 18.45 -3.38 5.23
N MET A 20 19.55 -3.87 4.68
CA MET A 20 20.74 -3.09 4.31
C MET A 20 21.24 -3.64 2.98
N ASP A 21 20.69 -3.12 1.88
CA ASP A 21 20.92 -3.65 0.54
C ASP A 21 21.01 -2.48 -0.45
N GLU A 22 22.09 -2.36 -1.20
CA GLU A 22 22.27 -1.25 -2.14
C GLU A 22 21.29 -1.30 -3.32
N GLU A 23 20.92 -2.50 -3.75
CA GLU A 23 20.09 -2.75 -4.94
C GLU A 23 18.59 -2.51 -4.68
N LEU A 24 18.19 -2.42 -3.42
CA LEU A 24 16.81 -2.22 -3.03
C LEU A 24 16.46 -0.73 -2.83
N PRO A 25 15.24 -0.30 -3.18
CA PRO A 25 14.76 1.05 -2.87
C PRO A 25 14.78 1.40 -1.37
N PRO A 26 14.73 2.69 -1.00
CA PRO A 26 14.72 3.13 0.40
C PRO A 26 13.54 2.62 1.23
N ILE A 27 12.35 2.55 0.63
CA ILE A 27 11.10 2.10 1.26
C ILE A 27 10.36 1.24 0.23
N ILE A 28 9.88 0.07 0.64
CA ILE A 28 9.14 -0.86 -0.20
C ILE A 28 7.87 -1.28 0.53
N ILE A 29 6.73 -1.19 -0.15
CA ILE A 29 5.49 -1.85 0.26
C ILE A 29 5.37 -3.12 -0.57
N THR A 30 5.24 -4.27 0.08
CA THR A 30 5.22 -5.59 -0.59
C THR A 30 4.43 -6.58 0.26
N MET A 31 4.26 -7.81 -0.21
CA MET A 31 3.53 -8.87 0.50
C MET A 31 4.47 -9.74 1.34
N ASN A 32 4.00 -10.20 2.50
CA ASN A 32 4.68 -11.24 3.29
C ASN A 32 4.31 -12.64 2.79
N GLU A 33 4.72 -13.68 3.51
CA GLU A 33 4.48 -15.08 3.14
C GLU A 33 2.99 -15.49 3.20
N ASN A 34 2.13 -14.66 3.81
CA ASN A 34 0.69 -14.87 3.94
C ASN A 34 -0.12 -13.94 3.03
N ASP A 35 0.53 -13.35 2.01
CA ASP A 35 -0.06 -12.32 1.14
C ASP A 35 -0.56 -11.06 1.87
N GLU A 36 -0.11 -10.82 3.11
CA GLU A 36 -0.46 -9.61 3.87
C GLU A 36 0.54 -8.48 3.58
N PRO A 37 0.10 -7.21 3.56
CA PRO A 37 0.99 -6.08 3.35
C PRO A 37 2.06 -5.96 4.43
N LYS A 38 3.32 -5.80 4.00
CA LYS A 38 4.47 -5.45 4.85
C LYS A 38 5.23 -4.27 4.27
N MET A 39 5.95 -3.56 5.14
CA MET A 39 6.83 -2.48 4.77
C MET A 39 8.29 -2.85 5.05
N VAL A 40 9.15 -2.67 4.06
CA VAL A 40 10.60 -2.85 4.18
C VAL A 40 11.26 -1.47 4.17
N LEU A 41 12.03 -1.17 5.22
CA LEU A 41 12.87 0.03 5.32
C LEU A 41 14.32 -0.34 5.07
N ASN A 42 14.92 0.25 4.05
CA ASN A 42 16.30 -0.03 3.69
C ASN A 42 17.25 1.01 4.31
N MET A 43 18.01 0.56 5.30
CA MET A 43 18.91 1.40 6.10
C MET A 43 20.20 1.79 5.34
N TYR A 44 20.45 1.19 4.16
CA TYR A 44 21.51 1.63 3.27
C TYR A 44 21.31 3.11 2.89
N HIS A 45 20.05 3.49 2.59
CA HIS A 45 19.64 4.83 2.19
C HIS A 45 19.27 5.77 3.35
N ARG A 46 19.74 5.49 4.58
CA ARG A 46 19.33 6.21 5.80
C ARG A 46 19.52 7.72 5.76
N ILE A 47 20.55 8.21 5.06
CA ILE A 47 20.79 9.66 4.91
C ILE A 47 19.66 10.29 4.10
N TRP A 48 19.33 9.71 2.96
CA TRP A 48 18.24 10.18 2.10
C TRP A 48 16.89 10.13 2.82
N ILE A 49 16.60 9.02 3.50
CA ILE A 49 15.37 8.87 4.31
C ILE A 49 15.31 9.95 5.39
N SER A 50 16.43 10.22 6.07
CA SER A 50 16.50 11.26 7.08
C SER A 50 16.17 12.63 6.50
N LEU A 51 16.74 12.98 5.35
CA LEU A 51 16.49 14.28 4.69
C LEU A 51 15.03 14.44 4.26
N HIS A 52 14.39 13.38 3.79
CA HIS A 52 13.06 13.45 3.16
C HIS A 52 11.90 12.96 4.05
N ARG A 53 12.16 12.56 5.30
CA ARG A 53 11.17 11.94 6.21
C ARG A 53 9.81 12.66 6.31
N LYS A 54 9.79 14.00 6.26
CA LYS A 54 8.55 14.78 6.32
C LYS A 54 7.76 14.66 5.02
N THR A 55 8.43 14.73 3.87
CA THR A 55 7.83 14.53 2.56
C THR A 55 7.28 13.11 2.43
N ILE A 56 8.06 12.11 2.86
CA ILE A 56 7.62 10.70 2.89
C ILE A 56 6.36 10.56 3.73
N ALA A 57 6.30 11.17 4.92
CA ALA A 57 5.09 11.17 5.74
C ALA A 57 3.90 11.86 5.02
N GLY A 58 4.15 12.91 4.25
CA GLY A 58 3.14 13.57 3.44
C GLY A 58 2.57 12.69 2.33
N ILE A 59 3.40 11.84 1.70
CA ILE A 59 2.95 10.88 0.67
C ILE A 59 1.87 9.96 1.24
N ILE A 60 2.03 9.50 2.47
CA ILE A 60 1.08 8.58 3.14
C ILE A 60 -0.33 9.20 3.23
N ASN A 61 -0.44 10.53 3.30
CA ASN A 61 -1.73 11.22 3.38
C ASN A 61 -2.47 11.26 2.03
N VAL A 62 -1.75 11.26 0.91
CA VAL A 62 -2.33 11.32 -0.44
C VAL A 62 -2.38 9.95 -1.13
N PHE A 63 -1.63 8.99 -0.61
CA PHE A 63 -1.50 7.65 -1.18
C PHE A 63 -2.82 6.89 -1.30
N PRO A 64 -3.73 6.88 -0.30
CA PRO A 64 -5.00 6.17 -0.41
C PRO A 64 -5.85 6.67 -1.59
N GLU A 65 -6.05 7.99 -1.69
CA GLU A 65 -6.83 8.60 -2.76
C GLU A 65 -6.26 8.26 -4.14
N LYS A 66 -4.93 8.24 -4.26
CA LYS A 66 -4.27 7.91 -5.53
C LYS A 66 -4.39 6.43 -5.90
N ILE A 67 -4.37 5.53 -4.91
CA ILE A 67 -4.58 4.11 -5.14
C ILE A 67 -6.02 3.86 -5.58
N ASP A 68 -6.99 4.47 -4.92
CA ASP A 68 -8.40 4.33 -5.27
C ASP A 68 -8.65 4.80 -6.72
N GLU A 69 -8.14 5.98 -7.10
CA GLU A 69 -8.21 6.50 -8.48
C GLU A 69 -7.70 5.47 -9.51
N ILE A 70 -6.50 4.93 -9.29
CA ILE A 70 -5.87 3.99 -10.22
C ILE A 70 -6.65 2.66 -10.31
N LEU A 71 -7.14 2.17 -9.17
CA LEU A 71 -7.86 0.90 -9.13
C LEU A 71 -9.28 1.03 -9.69
N ASP A 72 -9.95 2.16 -9.46
CA ASP A 72 -11.25 2.46 -10.06
C ASP A 72 -11.15 2.54 -11.58
N ASP A 73 -10.11 3.20 -12.10
CA ASP A 73 -9.83 3.25 -13.54
C ASP A 73 -9.63 1.84 -14.12
N PHE A 74 -8.79 1.03 -13.48
CA PHE A 74 -8.57 -0.36 -13.89
C PHE A 74 -9.88 -1.18 -13.89
N LEU A 75 -10.69 -1.06 -12.84
CA LEU A 75 -11.99 -1.75 -12.77
C LEU A 75 -12.96 -1.27 -13.85
N GLY A 76 -12.95 0.03 -14.16
CA GLY A 76 -13.72 0.61 -15.26
C GLY A 76 -13.36 -0.01 -16.61
N GLU A 77 -12.07 -0.15 -16.89
CA GLU A 77 -11.56 -0.82 -18.10
C GLU A 77 -11.99 -2.29 -18.16
N GLN A 78 -11.85 -3.04 -17.05
CA GLN A 78 -12.28 -4.44 -17.01
C GLN A 78 -13.78 -4.59 -17.29
N ARG A 79 -14.61 -3.71 -16.73
CA ARG A 79 -16.06 -3.69 -16.96
C ARG A 79 -16.45 -3.35 -18.40
N ALA A 80 -15.71 -2.46 -19.05
CA ALA A 80 -15.95 -2.12 -20.45
C ALA A 80 -15.63 -3.30 -21.36
N ASN A 81 -14.49 -3.95 -21.13
CA ASN A 81 -14.06 -5.13 -21.89
C ASN A 81 -15.02 -6.31 -21.70
N GLU A 82 -15.45 -6.58 -20.46
CA GLU A 82 -16.50 -7.59 -20.21
C GLU A 82 -17.71 -7.34 -21.10
N LYS A 83 -18.27 -6.13 -21.14
CA LYS A 83 -19.46 -5.85 -21.95
C LYS A 83 -19.25 -6.03 -23.46
N MET A 84 -18.05 -5.77 -23.96
CA MET A 84 -17.72 -5.93 -25.38
C MET A 84 -17.61 -7.40 -25.79
N ASP A 85 -17.21 -8.29 -24.88
CA ASP A 85 -17.11 -9.74 -25.14
C ASP A 85 -18.48 -10.45 -25.14
N TRP A 86 -19.53 -9.81 -24.63
CA TRP A 86 -20.90 -10.33 -24.61
C TRP A 86 -21.76 -9.90 -25.82
N ASP A 87 -21.28 -8.98 -26.66
CA ASP A 87 -21.91 -8.51 -27.91
C ASP A 87 -21.30 -9.19 -29.15
#